data_AF-A0A7G1IP12-F1
#
_entry.id   AF-A0A7G1IP12-F1
#
_cell.length_a   1.000
_cell.length_b   1.000
_cell.length_c   1.000
_cell.angle_alpha   90.00
_cell.angle_beta   90.00
_cell.angle_gamma   90.00
#
_symmetry.space_group_name_H-M   'P 1'
#
loop_
_entity.id
_entity.type
_entity.pdbx_description
1 polymer ?
#
loop_
_entity_poly.entity_id
_entity_poly.type
_entity_poly.pdbx_seq_one_letter_code
_entity_poly.pdbx_strand_id
1 'polypeptide(L)'
;MAHIAGVEQVWTRDGWVDRFGLDLPRDDTGYGHSAAEVGKVRAPADLLSGYYHAVHQLTLEYVAAVTAAELSRVVDTNWDPPVTASMRLVSIIDDCAQHLGQAAYLRGIVPQAQ
;
A
#
# COMPACT_ATOMS: atom_id res chain seq x y z
N MET A 1 2.34 5.57 1.28
CA MET A 1 1.84 6.95 1.48
C MET A 1 2.37 7.61 2.75
N ALA A 2 2.05 7.09 3.94
CA ALA A 2 2.35 7.71 5.24
C ALA A 2 3.82 8.15 5.43
N HIS A 3 4.78 7.34 4.97
CA HIS A 3 6.21 7.70 5.00
C HIS A 3 6.53 8.99 4.25
N ILE A 4 5.97 9.18 3.05
CA ILE A 4 6.16 10.42 2.28
C ILE A 4 5.49 11.57 3.04
N ALA A 5 4.27 11.38 3.53
CA ALA A 5 3.52 12.40 4.25
C ALA A 5 4.08 12.74 5.65
N GLY A 6 5.07 11.98 6.16
CA GLY A 6 5.64 12.19 7.49
C GLY A 6 4.67 11.90 8.64
N VAL A 7 3.70 11.01 8.43
CA VAL A 7 2.67 10.65 9.42
C VAL A 7 2.72 9.18 9.77
N GLU A 8 2.07 8.81 10.87
CA GLU A 8 1.85 7.41 11.22
C GLU A 8 1.00 6.70 10.15
N GLN A 9 1.31 5.42 9.89
CA GLN A 9 0.53 4.62 8.96
C GLN A 9 -0.91 4.45 9.44
N VAL A 10 -1.87 4.61 8.53
CA VAL A 10 -3.29 4.28 8.76
C VAL A 10 -3.42 2.88 9.37
N TRP A 11 -2.59 1.93 8.92
CA TRP A 11 -2.51 0.57 9.42
C TRP A 11 -2.50 0.45 10.95
N THR A 12 -1.64 1.22 11.61
CA THR A 12 -1.50 1.22 13.07
C THR A 12 -2.36 2.28 13.74
N ARG A 13 -2.32 3.53 13.22
CA ARG A 13 -3.03 4.69 13.77
C ARG A 13 -4.51 4.44 13.96
N ASP A 14 -5.15 3.80 12.97
CA ASP A 14 -6.59 3.57 12.96
C ASP A 14 -6.94 2.12 13.35
N GLY A 15 -5.99 1.33 13.87
CA GLY A 15 -6.23 -0.04 14.33
C GLY A 15 -6.66 -1.02 13.23
N TRP A 16 -6.25 -0.82 11.98
CA TRP A 16 -6.49 -1.80 10.92
C TRP A 16 -5.71 -3.08 11.16
N VAL A 17 -4.51 -2.99 11.72
CA VAL A 17 -3.68 -4.14 12.11
C VAL A 17 -4.42 -5.14 13.00
N ASP A 18 -5.20 -4.64 13.96
CA ASP A 18 -5.97 -5.48 14.89
C ASP A 18 -7.24 -6.03 14.22
N ARG A 19 -7.88 -5.24 13.35
CA ARG A 19 -9.06 -5.67 12.59
C ARG A 19 -8.75 -6.76 11.57
N PHE A 20 -7.58 -6.68 10.94
CA PHE A 20 -7.10 -7.71 10.02
C PHE A 20 -6.62 -8.97 10.75
N GLY A 21 -5.97 -8.82 11.91
CA GLY A 21 -5.61 -9.94 12.78
C GLY A 21 -4.81 -11.05 12.08
N LEU A 22 -3.94 -10.71 11.13
CA LEU A 22 -3.18 -11.68 10.35
C LEU A 22 -2.18 -12.41 11.25
N ASP A 23 -1.93 -13.69 10.96
CA ASP A 23 -0.84 -14.48 11.57
C ASP A 23 0.54 -14.12 10.96
N LEU A 24 0.83 -12.82 10.96
CA LEU A 24 2.05 -12.20 10.44
C LEU A 24 2.51 -11.10 11.42
N PRO A 25 3.78 -10.70 11.40
CA PRO A 25 4.25 -9.56 12.17
C PRO A 25 3.39 -8.31 11.90
N ARG A 26 3.21 -7.49 12.92
CA ARG A 26 2.34 -6.29 12.84
C ARG A 26 2.88 -5.25 11.86
N ASP A 27 4.18 -5.25 11.62
CA ASP A 27 4.93 -4.38 10.72
C ASP A 27 5.29 -5.06 9.39
N ASP A 28 4.73 -6.25 9.12
CA ASP A 28 4.92 -6.97 7.87
C ASP A 28 4.38 -6.18 6.67
N THR A 29 5.17 -6.14 5.59
CA THR A 29 4.85 -5.36 4.37
C THR A 29 4.42 -6.21 3.18
N GLY A 30 4.45 -7.54 3.29
CA GLY A 30 4.26 -8.47 2.16
C GLY A 30 5.51 -8.70 1.30
N TYR A 31 6.52 -7.82 1.39
CA TYR A 31 7.71 -7.94 0.54
C TYR A 31 8.56 -9.15 0.93
N GLY A 32 8.85 -10.01 -0.06
CA GLY A 32 9.64 -11.23 0.16
C GLY A 32 8.85 -12.42 0.71
N HIS A 33 7.51 -12.33 0.78
CA HIS A 33 6.67 -13.44 1.23
C HIS A 33 6.86 -14.71 0.40
N SER A 34 6.96 -15.84 1.10
CA SER A 34 6.76 -17.17 0.57
C SER A 34 5.27 -17.45 0.30
N ALA A 35 4.98 -18.51 -0.47
CA ALA A 35 3.60 -18.94 -0.70
C ALA A 35 2.84 -19.28 0.59
N ALA A 36 3.54 -19.78 1.62
CA ALA A 36 2.94 -20.07 2.92
C ALA A 36 2.51 -18.78 3.64
N GLU A 37 3.33 -17.73 3.59
CA GLU A 37 3.02 -16.42 4.18
C GLU A 37 1.89 -15.71 3.43
N VAL A 38 1.90 -15.74 2.08
CA VAL A 38 0.77 -15.25 1.26
C VAL A 38 -0.53 -15.95 1.65
N GLY A 39 -0.48 -17.26 1.92
CA GLY A 39 -1.64 -18.06 2.34
C GLY A 39 -2.27 -17.62 3.66
N LYS A 40 -1.55 -16.85 4.48
CA LYS A 40 -2.04 -16.26 5.73
C LYS A 40 -2.81 -14.94 5.51
N VAL A 41 -2.62 -14.28 4.37
CA VAL A 41 -3.32 -13.04 4.03
C VAL A 41 -4.73 -13.34 3.56
N ARG A 42 -5.65 -13.47 4.53
CA ARG A 42 -7.08 -13.71 4.27
C ARG A 42 -7.90 -12.64 4.97
N ALA A 43 -8.69 -11.92 4.20
CA ALA A 43 -9.55 -10.86 4.71
C ALA A 43 -10.90 -10.83 3.98
N PRO A 44 -12.00 -10.49 4.67
CA PRO A 44 -13.27 -10.15 4.05
C PRO A 44 -13.14 -9.00 3.05
N ALA A 45 -13.96 -9.02 1.98
CA ALA A 45 -13.89 -8.02 0.91
C ALA A 45 -14.24 -6.59 1.39
N ASP A 46 -15.18 -6.47 2.33
CA ASP A 46 -15.54 -5.21 2.98
C ASP A 46 -14.41 -4.67 3.85
N LEU A 47 -13.68 -5.54 4.56
CA LEU A 47 -12.50 -5.15 5.33
C LEU A 47 -11.37 -4.62 4.42
N LEU A 48 -11.11 -5.32 3.31
CA LEU A 48 -10.13 -4.88 2.30
C LEU A 48 -10.52 -3.53 1.69
N SER A 49 -11.77 -3.39 1.25
CA SER A 49 -12.29 -2.14 0.69
C SER A 49 -12.25 -0.99 1.70
N GLY A 50 -12.59 -1.26 2.96
CA GLY A 50 -12.52 -0.28 4.04
C GLY A 50 -11.10 0.26 4.24
N TYR A 51 -10.10 -0.64 4.30
CA TYR A 51 -8.71 -0.23 4.46
C TYR A 51 -8.21 0.56 3.25
N TYR A 52 -8.53 0.10 2.04
CA TYR A 52 -8.24 0.83 0.81
C TYR A 52 -8.80 2.26 0.86
N HIS A 53 -10.06 2.45 1.25
CA HIS A 53 -10.65 3.79 1.35
C HIS A 53 -9.94 4.68 2.37
N ALA A 54 -9.55 4.14 3.53
CA ALA A 54 -8.83 4.91 4.54
C ALA A 54 -7.44 5.37 4.04
N VAL A 55 -6.70 4.50 3.36
CA VAL A 55 -5.42 4.87 2.73
C VAL A 55 -5.64 5.85 1.58
N HIS A 56 -6.71 5.68 0.80
CA HIS A 56 -7.07 6.58 -0.30
C HIS A 56 -7.38 7.99 0.20
N GLN A 57 -8.12 8.15 1.31
CA GLN A 57 -8.37 9.46 1.91
C GLN A 57 -7.08 10.17 2.33
N LEU A 58 -6.17 9.48 3.05
CA LEU A 58 -4.85 10.04 3.37
C LEU A 58 -4.07 10.44 2.11
N THR A 59 -4.17 9.64 1.05
CA THR A 59 -3.50 9.92 -0.22
C THR A 59 -4.06 11.18 -0.87
N LEU A 60 -5.38 11.38 -0.88
CA LEU A 60 -6.03 12.58 -1.41
C LEU A 60 -5.65 13.83 -0.59
N GLU A 61 -5.65 13.73 0.74
CA GLU A 61 -5.22 14.81 1.63
C GLU A 61 -3.78 15.24 1.34
N TYR A 62 -2.87 14.28 1.20
CA TYR A 62 -1.48 14.56 0.85
C TYR A 62 -1.39 15.23 -0.52
N VAL A 63 -2.00 14.65 -1.57
CA VAL A 63 -1.96 15.18 -2.95
C VAL A 63 -2.52 16.59 -3.03
N ALA A 64 -3.60 16.90 -2.30
CA ALA A 64 -4.20 18.22 -2.27
C ALA A 64 -3.27 19.31 -1.71
N ALA A 65 -2.32 18.93 -0.85
CA ALA A 65 -1.35 19.83 -0.23
C ALA A 65 0.01 19.88 -0.95
N VAL A 66 0.23 19.05 -1.99
CA VAL A 66 1.52 18.94 -2.68
C VAL A 66 1.89 20.25 -3.38
N THR A 67 3.16 20.64 -3.23
CA THR A 67 3.78 21.77 -3.94
C THR A 67 4.97 21.29 -4.77
N ALA A 68 5.48 22.14 -5.67
CA ALA A 68 6.70 21.83 -6.41
C ALA A 68 7.91 21.57 -5.49
N ALA A 69 8.05 22.35 -4.41
CA ALA A 69 9.10 22.14 -3.43
C ALA A 69 8.98 20.80 -2.72
N GLU A 70 7.74 20.40 -2.39
CA GLU A 70 7.47 19.10 -1.79
C GLU A 70 7.82 17.94 -2.72
N LEU A 71 7.49 18.06 -4.02
CA LEU A 71 7.85 17.06 -5.03
C LEU A 71 9.36 16.86 -5.17
N SER A 72 10.17 17.89 -4.91
CA SER A 72 11.64 17.81 -4.96
C SER A 72 12.28 17.30 -3.67
N ARG A 73 11.53 17.13 -2.58
CA ARG A 73 12.07 16.66 -1.29
C ARG A 73 12.61 15.24 -1.43
N VAL A 74 13.85 15.02 -1.00
CA VAL A 74 14.44 13.67 -0.89
C VAL A 74 13.75 12.93 0.26
N VAL A 75 13.20 11.76 -0.04
CA VAL A 75 12.50 10.91 0.93
C VAL A 75 13.27 9.63 1.25
N ASP A 76 14.25 9.25 0.43
CA ASP A 76 15.05 8.05 0.65
C ASP A 76 16.45 8.21 0.07
N THR A 77 17.47 8.18 0.93
CA THR A 77 18.88 8.33 0.57
C THR A 77 19.58 6.98 0.36
N ASN A 78 18.87 5.86 0.44
CA ASN A 78 19.45 4.52 0.25
C ASN A 78 19.57 4.12 -1.23
N TRP A 79 19.26 5.03 -2.15
CA TRP A 79 19.29 4.83 -3.61
C TRP A 79 20.20 5.86 -4.28
N ASP A 80 20.71 5.52 -5.47
CA ASP A 80 21.50 6.41 -6.32
C ASP A 80 20.88 6.50 -7.73
N PRO A 81 20.27 7.64 -8.12
CA PRO A 81 20.11 8.86 -7.31
C PRO A 81 19.11 8.68 -6.14
N PRO A 82 19.19 9.53 -5.08
CA PRO A 82 18.23 9.52 -3.98
C PRO A 82 16.79 9.70 -4.47
N VAL A 83 15.85 8.98 -3.85
CA VAL A 83 14.44 9.02 -4.25
C VAL A 83 13.79 10.30 -3.73
N THR A 84 13.16 11.06 -4.62
CA THR A 84 12.32 12.20 -4.26
C THR A 84 10.87 11.82 -4.00
N ALA A 85 10.09 12.71 -3.39
CA ALA A 85 8.66 12.50 -3.22
C ALA A 85 7.94 12.27 -4.56
N SER A 86 8.30 13.01 -5.62
CA SER A 86 7.75 12.79 -6.96
C SER A 86 8.03 11.39 -7.51
N MET A 87 9.27 10.90 -7.40
CA MET A 87 9.64 9.55 -7.81
C MET A 87 8.84 8.51 -7.03
N ARG A 88 8.73 8.67 -5.71
CA ARG A 88 7.99 7.72 -4.88
C ARG A 88 6.49 7.72 -5.19
N LEU A 89 5.89 8.87 -5.51
CA LEU A 89 4.48 8.93 -5.94
C LEU A 89 4.26 8.17 -7.25
N VAL A 90 5.15 8.35 -8.23
CA VAL A 90 5.10 7.60 -9.50
C VAL A 90 5.24 6.10 -9.23
N SER A 91 6.20 5.69 -8.40
CA SER A 91 6.38 4.28 -8.04
C SER A 91 5.14 3.67 -7.38
N ILE A 92 4.45 4.40 -6.49
CA ILE A 92 3.22 3.91 -5.84
C ILE A 92 2.11 3.69 -6.87
N ILE A 93 1.95 4.60 -7.83
CA ILE A 93 0.92 4.50 -8.86
C ILE A 93 1.21 3.32 -9.80
N ASP A 94 2.47 3.16 -10.22
CA ASP A 94 2.92 2.05 -11.07
C ASP A 94 2.71 0.70 -10.37
N ASP A 95 3.11 0.58 -9.10
CA ASP A 95 2.89 -0.60 -8.25
C ASP A 95 1.39 -0.97 -8.20
N CYS A 96 0.52 0.02 -7.93
CA CYS A 96 -0.93 -0.20 -7.91
C CYS A 96 -1.48 -0.68 -9.27
N ALA A 97 -0.98 -0.13 -10.38
CA ALA A 97 -1.40 -0.52 -11.73
C ALA A 97 -0.97 -1.96 -12.06
N GLN A 98 0.26 -2.34 -11.69
CA GLN A 98 0.76 -3.71 -11.86
C GLN A 98 -0.07 -4.71 -11.05
N HIS A 99 -0.34 -4.42 -9.78
CA HIS A 99 -1.17 -5.28 -8.94
C HIS A 99 -2.62 -5.38 -9.39
N LEU A 100 -3.20 -4.29 -9.94
CA LEU A 100 -4.52 -4.35 -10.56
C LEU A 100 -4.54 -5.32 -11.75
N GLY A 101 -3.50 -5.30 -12.59
CA GLY A 101 -3.34 -6.25 -13.69
C GLY A 101 -3.24 -7.70 -13.21
N GLN A 102 -2.46 -7.95 -12.16
CA GLN A 102 -2.34 -9.27 -11.54
C GLN A 102 -3.67 -9.77 -10.96
N ALA A 103 -4.40 -8.91 -10.24
CA ALA A 103 -5.71 -9.24 -9.70
C ALA A 103 -6.74 -9.55 -10.80
N ALA A 104 -6.71 -8.78 -11.91
CA ALA A 104 -7.55 -9.04 -13.08
C ALA A 104 -7.20 -10.37 -13.75
N TYR A 105 -5.91 -10.68 -13.88
CA TYR A 105 -5.45 -11.97 -14.41
C TYR A 105 -5.93 -13.14 -13.54
N LEU A 106 -5.74 -13.07 -12.22
CA LEU A 106 -6.22 -14.08 -11.27
C LEU A 106 -7.73 -14.27 -11.37
N ARG A 107 -8.50 -13.17 -11.43
CA ARG A 107 -9.96 -13.25 -11.61
C ARG A 107 -10.38 -13.98 -12.89
N GLY A 108 -9.57 -13.92 -13.94
CA GLY A 108 -9.82 -14.61 -15.21
C GLY A 108 -9.51 -16.11 -15.18
N ILE A 109 -8.66 -16.58 -14.27
CA ILE A 109 -8.19 -17.98 -14.21
C ILE A 109 -8.69 -18.75 -12.99
N VAL A 110 -9.05 -18.08 -11.90
CA VAL A 110 -9.60 -18.72 -10.71
C VAL A 110 -11.02 -19.19 -11.02
N PRO A 111 -11.34 -20.49 -10.86
CA PRO A 111 -12.69 -20.99 -11.03
C PRO A 111 -13.65 -20.22 -10.12
N GLN A 112 -14.78 -19.78 -10.68
CA GLN A 112 -15.84 -19.20 -9.87
C GLN A 112 -16.31 -20.28 -8.88
N ALA A 113 -16.30 -19.94 -7.59
CA ALA A 113 -16.88 -20.81 -6.58
C ALA A 113 -18.35 -21.04 -6.96
N GLN A 114 -18.75 -22.32 -7.07
CA GLN A 114 -20.14 -22.72 -7.24
C GLN A 114 -20.94 -22.41 -5.98
#